data_AF-A0A1G3BS64-F1
#
_entry.id   AF-A0A1G3BS64-F1
#
_cell.length_a   1.000
_cell.length_b   1.000
_cell.length_c   1.000
_cell.angle_alpha   90.00
_cell.angle_beta   90.00
_cell.angle_gamma   90.00
#
_symmetry.space_group_name_H-M   'P 1'
#
loop_
_entity.id
_entity.type
_entity.pdbx_description
1 polymer ?
#
loop_
_entity_poly.entity_id
_entity_poly.type
_entity_poly.pdbx_seq_one_letter_code
_entity_poly.pdbx_strand_id
1 'polypeptide(L)' 'MKANQTLISLKEMRDFYKVCCDEKGTRFSKKEFETFVDCCERDFYQWLRDNFKFFSFENPTATTNTTE' A
#
# COMPACT_ATOMS: atom_id res chain seq x y z
N MET A 1 20.70 -6.36 -9.98
CA MET A 1 19.87 -5.29 -9.38
C MET A 1 18.48 -5.88 -9.16
N LYS A 2 17.99 -5.97 -7.91
CA LYS A 2 16.60 -6.41 -7.70
C LYS A 2 15.69 -5.35 -8.32
N ALA A 3 14.77 -5.75 -9.19
CA ALA A 3 13.76 -4.85 -9.71
C ALA A 3 13.07 -4.16 -8.52
N ASN A 4 12.88 -2.84 -8.57
CA ASN A 4 12.05 -2.14 -7.60
C ASN A 4 10.65 -2.74 -7.72
N GLN A 5 10.31 -3.67 -6.83
CA GLN A 5 8.98 -4.26 -6.77
C GLN A 5 8.05 -3.19 -6.21
N THR A 6 7.27 -2.61 -7.11
CA THR A 6 6.18 -1.73 -6.74
C THR A 6 5.07 -2.57 -6.10
N LEU A 7 4.75 -2.28 -4.82
CA LEU A 7 3.70 -2.99 -4.09
C LEU A 7 2.29 -2.72 -4.68
N ILE A 8 2.06 -1.53 -5.24
CA ILE A 8 0.77 -1.10 -5.79
C ILE A 8 0.97 -0.42 -7.15
N SER A 9 0.48 -1.04 -8.22
CA SER A 9 0.58 -0.51 -9.58
C SER A 9 -0.68 0.27 -9.98
N LEU A 10 -0.53 1.56 -10.30
CA LEU A 10 -1.66 2.39 -10.79
C LEU A 10 -2.28 1.85 -12.09
N LYS A 11 -1.49 1.17 -12.92
CA LYS A 11 -2.01 0.52 -14.14
C LYS A 11 -2.96 -0.61 -13.77
N GLU A 12 -2.53 -1.50 -12.86
CA GLU A 12 -3.35 -2.63 -12.42
C GLU A 12 -4.59 -2.16 -11.67
N MET A 13 -4.46 -1.13 -10.83
CA MET A 13 -5.61 -0.50 -10.17
C MET A 13 -6.62 0.07 -11.18
N ARG A 14 -6.14 0.70 -12.26
CA ARG A 14 -7.02 1.24 -13.31
C ARG A 14 -7.76 0.13 -14.04
N ASP A 15 -7.06 -0.94 -14.39
CA ASP A 15 -7.65 -2.07 -15.10
C ASP A 15 -8.70 -2.76 -14.21
N PHE A 16 -8.40 -2.95 -12.91
CA PHE A 16 -9.38 -3.42 -11.92
C PHE A 16 -10.59 -2.48 -11.81
N TYR A 17 -10.38 -1.18 -11.67
CA TYR A 17 -11.47 -0.20 -11.53
C TYR A 17 -12.39 -0.20 -12.76
N LYS A 18 -11.84 -0.35 -13.98
CA LYS A 18 -12.63 -0.48 -15.21
C LYS A 18 -13.51 -1.73 -15.20
N VAL A 19 -12.99 -2.87 -14.77
CA VAL A 19 -13.78 -4.10 -14.63
C VAL A 19 -14.96 -3.86 -13.68
N CYS A 20 -14.73 -3.17 -12.55
CA CYS A 20 -15.80 -2.82 -11.63
C CYS A 20 -16.82 -1.83 -12.22
N CYS A 21 -16.41 -0.91 -13.09
CA CYS A 21 -17.33 -0.06 -13.84
C CYS A 21 -18.23 -0.90 -14.76
N ASP A 22 -17.62 -1.82 -15.53
CA ASP A 22 -18.33 -2.68 -16.47
C ASP A 22 -19.35 -3.59 -15.75
N GLU A 23 -18.96 -4.21 -14.63
CA GLU A 23 -19.84 -5.04 -13.80
C GLU A 23 -21.03 -4.26 -13.22
N LYS A 24 -20.84 -2.97 -12.93
CA LYS A 24 -21.90 -2.09 -12.41
C LYS A 24 -22.71 -1.42 -13.52
N GLY A 25 -22.38 -1.64 -14.78
CA GLY A 25 -23.00 -0.95 -15.92
C GLY A 25 -22.73 0.56 -15.94
N THR A 26 -21.63 1.01 -15.31
CA THR A 26 -21.23 2.41 -15.29
C THR A 26 -20.07 2.65 -16.25
N ARG A 27 -19.92 3.88 -16.75
CA ARG A 27 -18.80 4.25 -17.62
C ARG A 27 -17.59 4.65 -16.79
N PHE A 28 -16.41 4.21 -17.22
CA PHE A 28 -15.15 4.69 -16.64
C PHE A 28 -15.03 6.23 -16.71
N SER A 29 -14.72 6.83 -15.56
CA SER A 29 -14.37 8.24 -15.42
C SER A 29 -12.97 8.37 -14.85
N LYS A 30 -12.09 9.08 -15.55
CA LYS A 30 -10.72 9.34 -15.08
C LYS A 30 -10.71 10.08 -13.74
N LYS A 31 -11.60 11.06 -13.58
CA LYS A 31 -11.71 11.87 -12.36
C LYS A 31 -12.14 11.01 -11.17
N GLU A 32 -13.12 10.13 -11.36
CA GLU A 32 -13.59 9.25 -10.28
C GLU A 32 -12.54 8.18 -9.93
N PHE A 33 -11.78 7.70 -10.92
CA PHE A 33 -10.63 6.83 -10.68
C PHE A 33 -9.54 7.53 -9.86
N GLU A 34 -9.22 8.80 -10.18
CA GLU A 34 -8.26 9.59 -9.39
C GLU A 34 -8.74 9.77 -7.94
N THR A 35 -10.02 10.11 -7.74
CA THR A 35 -10.62 10.16 -6.39
C THR A 35 -10.54 8.82 -5.66
N PHE A 36 -10.78 7.71 -6.37
CA PHE A 36 -10.68 6.36 -5.79
C PHE A 36 -9.24 6.05 -5.35
N VAL A 37 -8.24 6.39 -6.16
CA VAL A 37 -6.82 6.21 -5.81
C VAL A 37 -6.46 7.03 -4.57
N ASP A 38 -6.88 8.29 -4.50
CA ASP A 38 -6.64 9.16 -3.34
C ASP A 38 -7.24 8.57 -2.06
N CYS A 39 -8.43 7.97 -2.14
CA CYS A 39 -9.05 7.27 -1.01
C CYS A 39 -8.22 6.04 -0.60
N CYS A 40 -7.84 5.20 -1.57
CA CYS A 40 -7.03 4.01 -1.29
C CYS A 40 -5.68 4.36 -0.65
N GLU A 41 -5.03 5.43 -1.08
CA GLU A 41 -3.78 5.90 -0.48
C GLU A 41 -3.97 6.28 0.99
N ARG A 42 -5.03 7.05 1.30
CA ARG A 42 -5.35 7.44 2.69
C ARG A 42 -5.63 6.23 3.56
N ASP A 43 -6.46 5.31 3.07
CA ASP A 43 -6.81 4.09 3.79
C ASP A 43 -5.58 3.20 4.04
N PHE A 44 -4.67 3.11 3.05
CA PHE A 44 -3.42 2.40 3.19
C PHE A 44 -2.54 2.99 4.30
N TYR A 45 -2.33 4.32 4.31
CA TYR A 45 -1.52 4.95 5.36
C TYR A 45 -2.19 4.90 6.73
N GLN A 46 -3.51 4.96 6.79
CA GLN A 46 -4.24 4.77 8.04
C GLN A 46 -4.04 3.34 8.56
N TRP A 47 -4.19 2.34 7.69
CA TRP A 47 -3.92 0.95 8.04
C TRP A 47 -2.48 0.75 8.52
N LEU A 48 -1.49 1.34 7.84
CA LEU A 48 -0.08 1.29 8.28
C LEU A 48 0.11 1.89 9.67
N ARG A 49 -0.52 3.04 9.95
CA ARG A 49 -0.45 3.69 11.27
C ARG A 49 -1.05 2.81 12.36
N ASP A 50 -2.22 2.25 12.13
CA ASP A 50 -2.93 1.43 13.13
C ASP A 50 -2.21 0.11 13.42
N ASN A 51 -1.48 -0.39 12.43
CA ASN A 51 -0.71 -1.62 12.51
C ASN A 51 0.78 -1.37 12.77
N PHE A 52 1.21 -0.12 12.94
CA PHE A 52 2.62 0.23 13.14
C PHE A 52 3.22 -0.48 14.36
N LYS A 53 2.42 -0.69 15.40
CA LYS A 53 2.80 -1.45 16.61
C LYS A 53 3.26 -2.89 16.36
N PHE A 54 2.88 -3.49 15.24
CA PHE A 54 3.30 -4.85 14.86
C PHE A 54 4.66 -4.85 14.13
N PHE A 55 5.17 -3.69 13.74
CA PHE A 55 6.57 -3.57 13.34
C PHE A 55 7.41 -3.67 14.61
N SER A 56 7.89 -4.89 14.91
CA SER A 56 8.87 -5.10 15.96
C SER A 56 10.16 -4.41 15.53
N PHE A 57 10.37 -3.19 16.01
CA PHE A 57 11.72 -2.65 16.12
C PHE A 57 12.36 -3.35 17.32
N GLU A 58 12.69 -4.64 17.17
CA GLU A 58 13.72 -5.20 18.01
C GLU A 58 14.97 -4.38 17.68
N ASN A 59 15.29 -3.42 18.55
CA ASN A 59 16.64 -2.89 18.60
C ASN A 59 17.53 -4.13 18.68
N PRO A 60 18.43 -4.37 17.70
CA PRO A 60 19.45 -5.38 17.91
C PRO A 60 20.12 -5.00 19.21
N THR A 61 19.87 -5.81 20.24
CA THR A 61 20.40 -5.61 21.57
C THR A 61 21.88 -5.34 21.38
N ALA A 62 22.35 -4.20 21.90
CA ALA A 62 23.77 -3.95 22.03
C ALA A 62 24.33 -5.15 22.78
N THR A 63 24.93 -6.07 22.04
CA THR A 63 25.60 -7.23 22.59
C THR A 63 26.92 -6.68 23.11
N THR A 64 26.89 -6.05 24.28
CA THR A 64 28.11 -5.80 25.05
C THR A 64 28.58 -7.14 25.59
N ASN A 65 29.36 -7.83 24.76
CA ASN A 65 30.32 -8.79 25.23
C ASN A 65 31.44 -8.03 25.94
N THR A 66 31.52 -8.18 27.26
CA THR A 66 32.76 -8.04 28.05
C THR A 66 32.57 -8.98 29.24
N THR A 67 32.97 -10.25 29.15
CA THR A 67 34.32 -10.82 29.37
C THR A 67 34.92 -10.42 30.72
N GLU A 68 34.94 -11.42 31.61
CA GLU A 68 35.79 -11.66 32.79
C GLU A 68 35.80 -10.65 33.96
#